data_AF-A0A1Q7Q972-F1
#
_entry.id   AF-A0A1Q7Q972-F1
#
_cell.length_a   1.000
_cell.length_b   1.000
_cell.length_c   1.000
_cell.angle_alpha   90.00
_cell.angle_beta   90.00
_cell.angle_gamma   90.00
#
_symmetry.space_group_name_H-M   'P 1'
#
loop_
_entity.id
_entity.type
_entity.pdbx_description
1 polymer ?
#
loop_
_entity_poly.entity_id
_entity_poly.type
_entity_poly.pdbx_seq_one_letter_code
_entity_poly.pdbx_strand_id
1 'polypeptide(L)'
;IWVRGYGLVDSAKVRANPGKILNLQAVVAPNEAAAAEYYPAIYWYSMLKIPEKSEFPLGKASSQGHWLAGIKTHGCISCHQLGNKATRVIPKELGEFKSSLDAWQRRVLSGQASEVMMRNLNDVEPRRALALFADWTDRIAAGALPTSKPSRPQGVERNVVITLWDWATPKAYLHDEIASDKRHPTVNANGLLYGSPEDSTDFIPILDPVRHKASEAKAPVRDSNTPDTMFISTANTLMLAPSPYWGTERVWQSQASVHNPMFDEKGRVWLTSRIRPPQNPTFCKKGSEHPSAKLFPLERAGRHMAVYDPKTKKFTLIDTCFSTHHLIFAEDANNTLWLSNGGSAGSVLGWLNTKMFDATGDEQKSQGWTAFILDTNGNGKRDDYVEPDQPVDPTKDKRIVAGYYGIGFNPMDGSIWGSVLSFPGAVVRVSPGDNPPATALAEIYEVPWNEPKAVVNGYGPRGMDIDRNGVVWVPLASGHLASFDRRKCKGPLNGPTATGKHCPEGWTLLPFPGPQFDNVSDSGSVQASYYTWVDQHDIFGLGKNVPFATGNLSDSLEAFVDGK
;
A
#
# COMPACT_ATOMS: atom_id res chain seq x y z
N ILE A 1 -9.23 20.24 -26.62
CA ILE A 1 -7.78 20.22 -26.41
C ILE A 1 -7.36 21.60 -25.88
N TRP A 2 -6.50 21.64 -24.87
CA TRP A 2 -5.98 22.87 -24.26
C TRP A 2 -4.58 22.60 -23.69
N VAL A 3 -3.88 23.67 -23.28
CA VAL A 3 -2.56 23.60 -22.65
C VAL A 3 -2.70 23.93 -21.17
N ARG A 4 -2.02 23.15 -20.33
CA ARG A 4 -1.89 23.35 -18.88
C ARG A 4 -0.43 23.11 -18.48
N GLY A 5 0.04 23.78 -17.44
CA GLY A 5 1.35 23.49 -16.85
C GLY A 5 1.65 24.39 -15.65
N TYR A 6 2.70 24.07 -14.91
CA TYR A 6 3.10 24.87 -13.75
C TYR A 6 3.57 26.27 -14.15
N GLY A 7 3.12 27.30 -13.42
CA GLY A 7 3.33 28.72 -13.79
C GLY A 7 2.46 29.22 -14.94
N LEU A 8 1.50 28.40 -15.41
CA LEU A 8 0.51 28.74 -16.43
C LEU A 8 -0.90 28.66 -15.84
N VAL A 9 -1.89 29.12 -16.62
CA VAL A 9 -3.31 28.79 -16.45
C VAL A 9 -3.79 28.03 -17.68
N ASP A 10 -4.95 27.36 -17.57
CA ASP A 10 -5.56 26.69 -18.71
C ASP A 10 -5.76 27.67 -19.88
N SER A 11 -5.25 27.29 -21.05
CA SER A 11 -5.53 28.03 -22.28
C SER A 11 -6.96 27.84 -22.76
N ALA A 12 -7.38 28.66 -23.73
CA ALA A 12 -8.69 28.52 -24.35
C ALA A 12 -8.86 27.11 -24.96
N LYS A 13 -9.98 26.46 -24.66
CA LYS A 13 -10.28 25.11 -25.14
C LYS A 13 -10.61 25.16 -26.63
N VAL A 14 -9.88 24.36 -27.42
CA VAL A 14 -10.09 24.20 -28.86
C VAL A 14 -10.75 22.85 -29.13
N ARG A 15 -11.84 22.82 -29.90
CA ARG A 15 -12.46 21.60 -30.42
C ARG A 15 -11.74 21.19 -31.71
N ALA A 16 -11.37 19.91 -31.83
CA ALA A 16 -10.69 19.38 -33.00
C ALA A 16 -11.02 17.90 -33.21
N ASN A 17 -10.79 17.43 -34.43
CA ASN A 17 -10.88 16.01 -34.80
C ASN A 17 -9.47 15.39 -34.90
N PRO A 18 -9.31 14.07 -34.71
CA PRO A 18 -8.05 13.38 -34.93
C PRO A 18 -7.43 13.68 -36.30
N GLY A 19 -6.10 13.77 -36.36
CA GLY A 19 -5.34 14.10 -37.58
C GLY A 19 -5.25 15.59 -37.93
N LYS A 20 -5.85 16.49 -37.13
CA LYS A 20 -5.70 17.94 -37.31
C LYS A 20 -4.47 18.47 -36.56
N ILE A 21 -3.68 19.29 -37.25
CA ILE A 21 -2.62 20.09 -36.62
C ILE A 21 -3.28 21.26 -35.89
N LEU A 22 -2.89 21.47 -34.63
CA LEU A 22 -3.36 22.57 -33.81
C LEU A 22 -2.19 23.43 -33.33
N ASN A 23 -2.34 24.74 -33.44
CA ASN A 23 -1.45 25.70 -32.81
C ASN A 23 -2.12 26.18 -31.52
N LEU A 24 -1.66 25.67 -30.38
CA LEU A 24 -2.20 26.03 -29.06
C LEU A 24 -1.27 27.01 -28.37
N GLN A 25 -1.81 28.14 -27.93
CA GLN A 25 -1.06 29.14 -27.18
C GLN A 25 -1.13 28.85 -25.67
N ALA A 26 0.03 28.76 -25.01
CA ALA A 26 0.10 28.71 -23.55
C ALA A 26 -0.20 30.08 -22.94
N VAL A 27 -0.85 30.11 -21.77
CA VAL A 27 -1.21 31.33 -21.05
C VAL A 27 -0.47 31.39 -19.72
N VAL A 28 0.39 32.40 -19.54
CA VAL A 28 1.12 32.61 -18.29
C VAL A 28 0.14 32.98 -17.17
N ALA A 29 0.35 32.44 -15.98
CA ALA A 29 -0.49 32.80 -14.85
C ALA A 29 -0.34 34.30 -14.51
N PRO A 30 -1.45 35.03 -14.29
CA PRO A 30 -1.40 36.48 -14.08
C PRO A 30 -0.75 36.89 -12.75
N ASN A 31 -0.66 35.97 -11.79
CA ASN A 31 0.00 36.14 -10.50
C ASN A 31 0.31 34.77 -9.87
N GLU A 32 1.02 34.77 -8.74
CA GLU A 32 1.42 33.54 -8.04
C GLU A 32 0.24 32.74 -7.51
N ALA A 33 -0.83 33.40 -7.05
CA ALA A 33 -2.02 32.72 -6.56
C ALA A 33 -2.72 31.93 -7.68
N ALA A 34 -2.84 32.52 -8.86
CA ALA A 34 -3.39 31.84 -10.04
C ALA A 34 -2.52 30.67 -10.50
N ALA A 35 -1.19 30.76 -10.37
CA ALA A 35 -0.29 29.65 -10.66
C ALA A 35 -0.43 28.51 -9.64
N ALA A 36 -0.53 28.85 -8.35
CA ALA A 36 -0.58 27.89 -7.26
C ALA A 36 -1.84 27.00 -7.27
N GLU A 37 -2.94 27.46 -7.87
CA GLU A 37 -4.15 26.65 -8.06
C GLU A 37 -3.90 25.37 -8.87
N TYR A 38 -2.84 25.32 -9.67
CA TYR A 38 -2.43 24.16 -10.46
C TYR A 38 -1.32 23.33 -9.80
N TYR A 39 -0.85 23.70 -8.61
CA TYR A 39 0.19 22.93 -7.92
C TYR A 39 -0.41 21.63 -7.34
N PRO A 40 0.35 20.52 -7.37
CA PRO A 40 -0.05 19.28 -6.72
C PRO A 40 -0.26 19.46 -5.22
N ALA A 41 -0.97 18.53 -4.62
CA ALA A 41 -1.34 18.56 -3.21
C ALA A 41 -0.13 18.69 -2.27
N ILE A 42 1.02 18.11 -2.62
CA ILE A 42 2.25 18.11 -1.81
C ILE A 42 2.72 19.53 -1.43
N TYR A 43 2.59 20.51 -2.33
CA TYR A 43 3.01 21.89 -2.11
C TYR A 43 2.09 22.64 -1.15
N TRP A 44 0.80 22.32 -1.20
CA TRP A 44 -0.16 22.88 -0.25
C TRP A 44 -0.04 22.22 1.11
N TYR A 45 0.16 20.90 1.13
CA TYR A 45 0.28 20.15 2.37
C TYR A 45 1.57 20.48 3.13
N SER A 46 2.67 20.82 2.44
CA SER A 46 3.93 21.24 3.07
C SER A 46 3.82 22.48 3.95
N MET A 47 2.76 23.28 3.76
CA MET A 47 2.48 24.46 4.60
C MET A 47 1.88 24.11 5.97
N LEU A 48 1.57 22.83 6.25
CA LEU A 48 1.12 22.37 7.55
C LEU A 48 2.25 22.53 8.57
N LYS A 49 1.95 23.16 9.72
CA LYS A 49 2.90 23.28 10.82
C LYS A 49 2.93 21.99 11.62
N ILE A 50 4.10 21.38 11.74
CA ILE A 50 4.29 20.12 12.47
C ILE A 50 4.59 20.44 13.94
N PRO A 51 4.06 19.69 14.93
CA PRO A 51 4.45 19.88 16.32
C PRO A 51 5.96 19.75 16.51
N GLU A 52 6.56 20.60 17.34
CA GLU A 52 8.00 20.62 17.59
C GLU A 52 8.45 19.35 18.33
N LYS A 53 9.73 18.96 18.17
CA LYS A 53 10.27 17.74 18.78
C LYS A 53 10.13 17.71 20.31
N SER A 54 10.14 18.87 20.97
CA SER A 54 9.96 19.03 22.42
C SER A 54 8.53 18.83 22.92
N GLU A 55 7.53 18.79 22.03
CA GLU A 55 6.13 18.58 22.41
C GLU A 55 5.79 17.10 22.62
N PHE A 56 6.67 16.17 22.22
CA PHE A 56 6.40 14.74 22.27
C PHE A 56 6.70 14.14 23.66
N PRO A 57 5.88 13.17 24.13
CA PRO A 57 4.86 12.44 23.39
C PRO A 57 3.55 13.22 23.16
N LEU A 58 2.91 13.00 22.01
CA LEU A 58 1.58 13.54 21.67
C LEU A 58 0.65 12.38 21.29
N GLY A 59 -0.38 12.14 22.10
CA GLY A 59 -1.25 10.97 21.93
C GLY A 59 -0.44 9.68 22.07
N LYS A 60 -0.48 8.80 21.06
CA LYS A 60 0.34 7.58 21.02
C LYS A 60 1.68 7.78 20.33
N ALA A 61 1.90 8.92 19.68
CA ALA A 61 3.14 9.22 19.01
C ALA A 61 4.23 9.58 20.02
N SER A 62 5.27 8.76 20.06
CA SER A 62 6.43 8.93 20.95
C SER A 62 7.47 9.95 20.45
N SER A 63 7.39 10.37 19.18
CA SER A 63 8.31 11.33 18.56
C SER A 63 7.65 12.04 17.37
N GLN A 64 8.27 13.12 16.90
CA GLN A 64 7.82 13.85 15.71
C GLN A 64 7.73 12.96 14.47
N GLY A 65 8.71 12.07 14.24
CA GLY A 65 8.66 11.10 13.14
C GLY A 65 7.49 10.12 13.25
N HIS A 66 7.17 9.66 14.46
CA HIS A 66 6.04 8.75 14.69
C HIS A 66 4.71 9.46 14.38
N TRP A 67 4.57 10.72 14.79
CA TRP A 67 3.40 11.53 14.48
C TRP A 67 3.26 11.81 12.97
N LEU A 68 4.38 12.16 12.32
CA LEU A 68 4.45 12.33 10.87
C LEU A 68 4.05 11.05 10.13
N ALA A 69 4.47 9.87 10.59
CA ALA A 69 4.05 8.60 10.00
C ALA A 69 2.52 8.45 10.00
N GLY A 70 1.86 8.80 11.11
CA GLY A 70 0.41 8.74 11.29
C GLY A 70 -0.36 9.74 10.40
N ILE A 71 0.09 11.00 10.30
CA ILE A 71 -0.55 11.97 9.40
C ILE A 71 -0.16 11.79 7.92
N LYS A 72 0.80 10.90 7.62
CA LYS A 72 1.22 10.53 6.27
C LYS A 72 0.77 9.09 5.95
N THR A 73 1.72 8.23 5.59
CA THR A 73 1.49 6.94 4.98
C THR A 73 0.80 5.94 5.90
N HIS A 74 0.91 6.02 7.22
CA HIS A 74 0.28 5.03 8.12
C HIS A 74 -1.16 5.36 8.51
N GLY A 75 -1.61 6.59 8.28
CA GLY A 75 -2.96 7.02 8.61
C GLY A 75 -3.58 7.83 7.48
N CYS A 76 -3.53 9.16 7.54
CA CYS A 76 -4.38 10.01 6.70
C CYS A 76 -4.11 9.87 5.18
N ILE A 77 -2.85 9.95 4.74
CA ILE A 77 -2.51 9.99 3.31
C ILE A 77 -2.67 8.63 2.62
N SER A 78 -2.87 7.58 3.41
CA SER A 78 -3.20 6.26 2.88
C SER A 78 -4.44 6.24 1.98
N CYS A 79 -5.45 7.04 2.35
CA CYS A 79 -6.76 7.06 1.71
C CYS A 79 -7.14 8.46 1.19
N HIS A 80 -6.43 9.50 1.64
CA HIS A 80 -6.81 10.89 1.36
C HIS A 80 -5.62 11.71 0.88
N GLN A 81 -5.75 12.33 -0.29
CA GLN A 81 -4.78 13.30 -0.75
C GLN A 81 -4.99 14.65 -0.05
N LEU A 82 -4.35 14.85 1.11
CA LEU A 82 -4.37 16.15 1.80
C LEU A 82 -3.55 17.17 1.00
N GLY A 83 -4.10 18.37 0.81
CA GLY A 83 -3.51 19.45 0.01
C GLY A 83 -4.18 19.67 -1.34
N ASN A 84 -5.03 18.73 -1.78
CA ASN A 84 -5.92 18.98 -2.92
C ASN A 84 -6.97 20.05 -2.55
N LYS A 85 -7.69 20.57 -3.56
CA LYS A 85 -8.64 21.67 -3.33
C LYS A 85 -9.71 21.34 -2.29
N ALA A 86 -10.26 20.12 -2.34
CA ALA A 86 -11.33 19.69 -1.42
C ALA A 86 -10.87 19.56 0.04
N THR A 87 -9.58 19.29 0.27
CA THR A 87 -9.02 19.11 1.61
C THR A 87 -8.40 20.38 2.17
N ARG A 88 -7.81 21.25 1.33
CA ARG A 88 -7.17 22.50 1.76
C ARG A 88 -8.13 23.67 2.02
N VAL A 89 -9.38 23.55 1.57
CA VAL A 89 -10.46 24.51 1.85
C VAL A 89 -11.64 23.80 2.51
N ILE A 90 -12.65 24.54 2.97
CA ILE A 90 -13.93 23.98 3.42
C ILE A 90 -14.95 24.04 2.26
N PRO A 91 -15.34 22.89 1.65
CA PRO A 91 -16.36 22.85 0.60
C PRO A 91 -17.72 23.24 1.15
N LYS A 92 -18.52 23.94 0.33
CA LYS A 92 -19.90 24.32 0.68
C LYS A 92 -20.78 23.09 0.98
N GLU A 93 -20.49 21.96 0.34
CA GLU A 93 -21.21 20.69 0.52
C GLU A 93 -21.05 20.13 1.94
N LEU A 94 -20.00 20.52 2.67
CA LEU A 94 -19.81 20.11 4.06
C LEU A 94 -20.75 20.87 5.01
N GLY A 95 -21.18 22.08 4.63
CA GLY A 95 -22.02 22.99 5.43
C GLY A 95 -21.30 24.27 5.85
N GLU A 96 -21.99 25.07 6.66
CA GLU A 96 -21.46 26.29 7.27
C GLU A 96 -21.11 26.05 8.74
N PHE A 97 -19.98 26.62 9.19
CA PHE A 97 -19.43 26.38 10.51
C PHE A 97 -18.94 27.69 11.13
N LYS A 98 -18.93 27.76 12.47
CA LYS A 98 -18.44 28.92 13.21
C LYS A 98 -16.92 29.07 13.13
N SER A 99 -16.21 27.97 12.88
CA SER A 99 -14.76 27.92 12.77
C SER A 99 -14.31 26.78 11.84
N SER A 100 -13.10 26.90 11.29
CA SER A 100 -12.49 25.80 10.53
C SER A 100 -12.22 24.57 11.40
N LEU A 101 -12.04 24.74 12.71
CA LEU A 101 -11.93 23.62 13.65
C LEU A 101 -13.21 22.78 13.70
N ASP A 102 -14.38 23.43 13.82
CA ASP A 102 -15.68 22.75 13.80
C ASP A 102 -15.91 22.05 12.45
N ALA A 103 -15.48 22.68 11.35
CA ALA A 103 -15.57 22.11 10.01
C ALA A 103 -14.70 20.85 9.87
N TRP A 104 -13.46 20.85 10.38
CA TRP A 104 -12.58 19.69 10.37
C TRP A 104 -13.10 18.56 11.25
N GLN A 105 -13.66 18.87 12.43
CA GLN A 105 -14.35 17.88 13.27
C GLN A 105 -15.51 17.23 12.51
N ARG A 106 -16.38 18.03 11.87
CA ARG A 106 -17.47 17.50 11.05
C ARG A 106 -16.99 16.67 9.86
N ARG A 107 -15.85 17.05 9.25
CA ARG A 107 -15.26 16.34 8.11
C ARG A 107 -14.87 14.92 8.47
N VAL A 108 -14.08 14.72 9.53
CA VAL A 108 -13.58 13.37 9.92
C VAL A 108 -14.67 12.42 10.39
N LEU A 109 -15.86 12.95 10.71
CA LEU A 109 -17.04 12.15 11.04
C LEU A 109 -17.85 11.72 9.80
N SER A 110 -17.51 12.21 8.61
CA SER A 110 -18.35 12.04 7.41
C SER A 110 -18.22 10.65 6.77
N GLY A 111 -19.35 10.02 6.49
CA GLY A 111 -19.41 8.82 5.64
C GLY A 111 -18.94 7.54 6.34
N GLN A 112 -18.86 6.46 5.57
CA GLN A 112 -18.68 5.10 6.10
C GLN A 112 -17.28 4.82 6.66
N ALA A 113 -16.27 5.59 6.25
CA ALA A 113 -14.90 5.48 6.78
C ALA A 113 -14.69 6.20 8.13
N SER A 114 -15.74 6.80 8.72
CA SER A 114 -15.59 7.69 9.88
C SER A 114 -14.97 7.03 11.11
N GLU A 115 -15.25 5.74 11.37
CA GLU A 115 -14.57 5.00 12.45
C GLU A 115 -13.06 4.87 12.21
N VAL A 116 -12.65 4.54 11.00
CA VAL A 116 -11.23 4.41 10.62
C VAL A 116 -10.54 5.78 10.70
N MET A 117 -11.18 6.83 10.21
CA MET A 117 -10.65 8.20 10.30
C MET A 117 -10.46 8.63 11.76
N MET A 118 -11.45 8.37 12.62
CA MET A 118 -11.37 8.70 14.04
C MET A 118 -10.31 7.88 14.77
N ARG A 119 -10.17 6.59 14.45
CA ARG A 119 -9.12 5.72 15.00
C ARG A 119 -7.73 6.26 14.66
N ASN A 120 -7.47 6.57 13.40
CA ASN A 120 -6.18 7.10 12.97
C ASN A 120 -5.90 8.48 13.59
N LEU A 121 -6.92 9.32 13.71
CA LEU A 121 -6.81 10.63 14.36
C LEU A 121 -6.47 10.50 15.85
N ASN A 122 -7.02 9.49 16.55
CA ASN A 122 -6.69 9.22 17.95
C ASN A 122 -5.23 8.86 18.18
N ASP A 123 -4.55 8.28 17.19
CA ASP A 123 -3.13 7.91 17.32
C ASP A 123 -2.20 9.14 17.31
N VAL A 124 -2.65 10.26 16.72
CA VAL A 124 -1.87 11.50 16.52
C VAL A 124 -2.36 12.68 17.37
N GLU A 125 -3.07 12.42 18.47
CA GLU A 125 -3.72 13.42 19.34
C GLU A 125 -4.75 14.29 18.58
N PRO A 126 -6.05 13.95 18.63
CA PRO A 126 -7.07 14.57 17.79
C PRO A 126 -7.17 16.08 17.90
N ARG A 127 -7.06 16.64 19.11
CA ARG A 127 -7.27 18.08 19.31
C ARG A 127 -6.16 18.88 18.64
N ARG A 128 -4.92 18.44 18.83
CA ARG A 128 -3.72 19.03 18.22
C ARG A 128 -3.77 18.90 16.70
N ALA A 129 -4.03 17.72 16.17
CA ALA A 129 -4.09 17.49 14.73
C ALA A 129 -5.19 18.34 14.05
N LEU A 130 -6.41 18.35 14.59
CA LEU A 130 -7.51 19.15 14.03
C LEU A 130 -7.25 20.66 14.12
N ALA A 131 -6.63 21.15 15.19
CA ALA A 131 -6.24 22.55 15.30
C ALA A 131 -5.20 22.95 14.24
N LEU A 132 -4.23 22.07 13.95
CA LEU A 132 -3.23 22.31 12.90
C LEU A 132 -3.85 22.33 11.50
N PHE A 133 -4.79 21.41 11.22
CA PHE A 133 -5.51 21.41 9.95
C PHE A 133 -6.41 22.66 9.79
N ALA A 134 -7.05 23.11 10.87
CA ALA A 134 -7.84 24.34 10.89
C ALA A 134 -6.96 25.57 10.63
N ASP A 135 -5.86 25.75 11.36
CA ASP A 135 -4.89 26.84 11.13
C ASP A 135 -4.36 26.84 9.69
N TRP A 136 -4.01 25.66 9.17
CA TRP A 136 -3.56 25.51 7.78
C TRP A 136 -4.62 25.98 6.77
N THR A 137 -5.88 25.58 6.97
CA THR A 137 -7.01 25.99 6.12
C THR A 137 -7.26 27.50 6.21
N ASP A 138 -7.22 28.07 7.42
CA ASP A 138 -7.45 29.50 7.65
C ASP A 138 -6.35 30.36 7.03
N ARG A 139 -5.08 29.93 7.13
CA ARG A 139 -3.97 30.63 6.48
C ARG A 139 -4.11 30.64 4.96
N ILE A 140 -4.52 29.52 4.35
CA ILE A 140 -4.77 29.45 2.91
C ILE A 140 -5.93 30.39 2.53
N ALA A 141 -7.02 30.40 3.29
CA ALA A 141 -8.15 31.29 3.07
C ALA A 141 -7.76 32.77 3.19
N ALA A 142 -6.80 33.11 4.05
CA ALA A 142 -6.21 34.44 4.18
C ALA A 142 -5.21 34.80 3.07
N GLY A 143 -4.98 33.92 2.10
CA GLY A 143 -4.12 34.17 0.93
C GLY A 143 -2.69 33.65 1.04
N ALA A 144 -2.36 32.84 2.05
CA ALA A 144 -1.06 32.18 2.10
C ALA A 144 -0.90 31.19 0.93
N LEU A 145 0.27 31.18 0.30
CA LEU A 145 0.61 30.32 -0.82
C LEU A 145 1.80 29.41 -0.47
N PRO A 146 1.96 28.26 -1.16
CA PRO A 146 3.16 27.44 -1.04
C PRO A 146 4.43 28.25 -1.32
N THR A 147 5.43 28.10 -0.45
CA THR A 147 6.74 28.75 -0.59
C THR A 147 7.58 28.12 -1.71
N SER A 148 7.41 26.82 -1.92
CA SER A 148 8.04 26.05 -2.99
C SER A 148 7.13 25.95 -4.22
N LYS A 149 7.73 25.80 -5.40
CA LYS A 149 7.02 25.73 -6.69
C LYS A 149 7.41 24.44 -7.43
N PRO A 150 6.46 23.77 -8.10
CA PRO A 150 6.77 22.61 -8.92
C PRO A 150 7.64 22.95 -10.13
N SER A 151 8.59 22.06 -10.43
CA SER A 151 9.39 22.11 -11.63
C SER A 151 8.59 21.60 -12.83
N ARG A 152 8.86 22.16 -14.01
CA ARG A 152 8.34 21.60 -15.26
C ARG A 152 9.20 20.40 -15.68
N PRO A 153 8.61 19.39 -16.36
CA PRO A 153 9.33 18.36 -17.10
C PRO A 153 10.50 18.93 -17.94
N GLN A 154 11.72 18.40 -17.76
CA GLN A 154 12.95 18.84 -18.44
C GLN A 154 13.57 17.77 -19.35
N GLY A 155 13.39 16.49 -19.04
CA GLY A 155 14.01 15.35 -19.71
C GLY A 155 13.04 14.47 -20.48
N VAL A 156 13.24 13.15 -20.34
CA VAL A 156 12.47 12.08 -20.98
C VAL A 156 11.01 12.06 -20.55
N GLU A 157 10.70 12.60 -19.37
CA GLU A 157 9.34 12.77 -18.84
C GLU A 157 8.45 13.64 -19.74
N ARG A 158 9.03 14.41 -20.68
CA ARG A 158 8.28 15.19 -21.68
C ARG A 158 7.67 14.32 -22.78
N ASN A 159 8.05 13.06 -22.89
CA ASN A 159 7.65 12.16 -23.98
C ASN A 159 6.52 11.20 -23.59
N VAL A 160 5.81 11.46 -22.49
CA VAL A 160 4.74 10.60 -21.99
C VAL A 160 3.38 11.07 -22.49
N VAL A 161 2.56 10.14 -22.99
CA VAL A 161 1.14 10.37 -23.28
C VAL A 161 0.32 9.52 -22.32
N ILE A 162 -0.49 10.18 -21.50
CA ILE A 162 -1.37 9.52 -20.52
C ILE A 162 -2.79 9.55 -21.06
N THR A 163 -3.43 8.38 -21.09
CA THR A 163 -4.88 8.27 -21.29
C THR A 163 -5.50 7.88 -19.96
N LEU A 164 -6.55 8.60 -19.55
CA LEU A 164 -7.21 8.40 -18.27
C LEU A 164 -8.65 7.94 -18.52
N TRP A 165 -9.09 6.97 -17.72
CA TRP A 165 -10.46 6.49 -17.70
C TRP A 165 -11.01 6.56 -16.28
N ASP A 166 -12.29 6.91 -16.18
CA ASP A 166 -13.11 6.57 -15.03
C ASP A 166 -13.93 5.35 -15.44
N TRP A 167 -13.69 4.20 -14.80
CA TRP A 167 -14.10 2.89 -15.32
C TRP A 167 -14.77 1.97 -14.29
N ALA A 168 -15.42 2.57 -13.29
CA ALA A 168 -16.35 1.92 -12.38
C ALA A 168 -17.71 2.64 -12.39
N THR A 169 -18.33 2.84 -11.23
CA THR A 169 -19.54 3.67 -11.08
C THR A 169 -19.21 4.93 -10.28
N PRO A 170 -20.01 6.02 -10.38
CA PRO A 170 -19.78 7.25 -9.60
C PRO A 170 -19.79 7.08 -8.07
N LYS A 171 -20.24 5.91 -7.57
CA LYS A 171 -20.33 5.58 -6.14
C LYS A 171 -19.24 4.61 -5.69
N ALA A 172 -18.50 4.02 -6.62
CA ALA A 172 -17.43 3.08 -6.33
C ALA A 172 -16.06 3.77 -6.34
N TYR A 173 -15.17 3.41 -5.42
CA TYR A 173 -13.74 3.71 -5.57
C TYR A 173 -13.00 2.51 -6.13
N LEU A 174 -11.88 2.76 -6.80
CA LEU A 174 -10.95 1.74 -7.28
C LEU A 174 -9.71 1.74 -6.37
N HIS A 175 -9.30 0.57 -5.87
CA HIS A 175 -8.16 0.42 -4.97
C HIS A 175 -6.91 -0.09 -5.71
N ASP A 176 -7.02 -1.22 -6.40
CA ASP A 176 -5.92 -1.82 -7.18
C ASP A 176 -6.35 -2.14 -8.60
N GLU A 177 -5.38 -2.41 -9.47
CA GLU A 177 -5.60 -2.89 -10.83
C GLU A 177 -4.48 -3.82 -11.30
N ILE A 178 -4.74 -4.59 -12.35
CA ILE A 178 -3.72 -5.39 -13.02
C ILE A 178 -3.89 -5.37 -14.54
N ALA A 179 -2.75 -5.33 -15.23
CA ALA A 179 -2.68 -5.35 -16.69
C ALA A 179 -2.04 -6.62 -17.27
N SER A 180 -1.14 -7.29 -16.56
CA SER A 180 -0.40 -8.47 -17.04
C SER A 180 0.10 -9.34 -15.88
N ASP A 181 0.53 -10.57 -16.18
CA ASP A 181 1.37 -11.35 -15.27
C ASP A 181 2.71 -10.64 -15.13
N LYS A 182 3.13 -10.42 -13.89
CA LYS A 182 4.39 -9.75 -13.56
C LYS A 182 5.61 -10.52 -14.08
N ARG A 183 5.58 -11.86 -14.03
CA ARG A 183 6.67 -12.74 -14.45
C ARG A 183 6.81 -12.76 -15.98
N HIS A 184 5.70 -12.51 -16.67
CA HIS A 184 5.59 -12.57 -18.12
C HIS A 184 4.75 -11.39 -18.64
N PRO A 185 5.35 -10.18 -18.81
CA PRO A 185 4.64 -8.95 -19.19
C PRO A 185 3.92 -8.96 -20.55
N THR A 186 4.14 -9.99 -21.36
CA THR A 186 3.44 -10.19 -22.65
C THR A 186 2.09 -10.88 -22.50
N VAL A 187 1.80 -11.45 -21.32
CA VAL A 187 0.47 -11.97 -21.01
C VAL A 187 -0.53 -10.81 -21.04
N ASN A 188 -1.71 -11.04 -21.63
CA ASN A 188 -2.77 -10.03 -21.71
C ASN A 188 -2.37 -8.74 -22.48
N ALA A 189 -1.43 -8.82 -23.42
CA ALA A 189 -1.09 -7.70 -24.29
C ALA A 189 -2.33 -7.13 -25.02
N ASN A 190 -2.57 -5.82 -24.89
CA ASN A 190 -3.76 -5.12 -25.39
C ASN A 190 -5.09 -5.71 -24.88
N GLY A 191 -5.05 -6.50 -23.82
CA GLY A 191 -6.21 -7.19 -23.25
C GLY A 191 -7.00 -6.32 -22.29
N LEU A 192 -7.92 -6.97 -21.58
CA LEU A 192 -8.77 -6.31 -20.60
C LEU A 192 -7.97 -6.04 -19.32
N LEU A 193 -8.16 -4.86 -18.73
CA LEU A 193 -7.64 -4.54 -17.42
C LEU A 193 -8.69 -4.91 -16.37
N TYR A 194 -8.24 -5.32 -15.19
CA TYR A 194 -9.11 -5.74 -14.09
C TYR A 194 -8.78 -4.93 -12.85
N GLY A 195 -9.79 -4.28 -12.29
CA GLY A 195 -9.67 -3.50 -11.06
C GLY A 195 -10.24 -4.24 -9.85
N SER A 196 -9.83 -3.85 -8.65
CA SER A 196 -10.47 -4.25 -7.40
C SER A 196 -10.93 -3.02 -6.62
N PRO A 197 -12.25 -2.85 -6.42
CA PRO A 197 -12.81 -1.71 -5.68
C PRO A 197 -12.77 -1.89 -4.16
N GLU A 198 -12.19 -3.00 -3.68
CA GLU A 198 -12.12 -3.37 -2.27
C GLU A 198 -13.48 -3.24 -1.55
N ASP A 199 -13.52 -2.50 -0.45
CA ASP A 199 -14.67 -2.39 0.44
C ASP A 199 -15.85 -1.67 -0.22
N SER A 200 -15.66 -1.09 -1.41
CA SER A 200 -16.66 -0.28 -2.09
C SER A 200 -17.82 -1.09 -2.67
N THR A 201 -17.54 -2.17 -3.41
CA THR A 201 -18.59 -2.93 -4.12
C THR A 201 -18.11 -4.34 -4.50
N ASP A 202 -19.04 -5.27 -4.69
CA ASP A 202 -18.76 -6.63 -5.17
C ASP A 202 -18.52 -6.69 -6.70
N PHE A 203 -18.72 -5.59 -7.43
CA PHE A 203 -18.55 -5.54 -8.88
C PHE A 203 -17.11 -5.18 -9.25
N ILE A 204 -16.37 -6.15 -9.78
CA ILE A 204 -15.00 -6.00 -10.31
C ILE A 204 -15.09 -5.20 -11.62
N PRO A 205 -14.56 -3.97 -11.69
CA PRO A 205 -14.52 -3.19 -12.93
C PRO A 205 -13.52 -3.79 -13.93
N ILE A 206 -13.89 -3.74 -15.20
CA ILE A 206 -13.14 -4.29 -16.33
C ILE A 206 -13.10 -3.25 -17.45
N LEU A 207 -11.91 -2.84 -17.87
CA LEU A 207 -11.70 -1.88 -18.96
C LEU A 207 -11.11 -2.60 -20.17
N ASP A 208 -11.73 -2.37 -21.31
CA ASP A 208 -11.12 -2.58 -22.62
C ASP A 208 -10.44 -1.26 -23.04
N PRO A 209 -9.12 -1.13 -22.89
CA PRO A 209 -8.42 0.12 -23.20
C PRO A 209 -8.37 0.39 -24.70
N VAL A 210 -8.49 -0.64 -25.54
CA VAL A 210 -8.46 -0.54 -27.01
C VAL A 210 -9.80 -0.07 -27.56
N ARG A 211 -10.91 -0.57 -27.01
CA ARG A 211 -12.28 -0.20 -27.42
C ARG A 211 -12.89 0.91 -26.57
N HIS A 212 -12.18 1.37 -25.54
CA HIS A 212 -12.64 2.37 -24.58
C HIS A 212 -13.99 2.01 -23.93
N LYS A 213 -14.13 0.75 -23.51
CA LYS A 213 -15.37 0.22 -22.94
C LYS A 213 -15.15 -0.28 -21.52
N ALA A 214 -15.97 0.19 -20.58
CA ALA A 214 -16.05 -0.35 -19.23
C ALA A 214 -17.16 -1.42 -19.14
N SER A 215 -16.93 -2.41 -18.30
CA SER A 215 -17.88 -3.45 -17.89
C SER A 215 -17.55 -3.93 -16.49
N GLU A 216 -18.33 -4.85 -15.93
CA GLU A 216 -18.10 -5.36 -14.59
C GLU A 216 -18.43 -6.85 -14.46
N ALA A 217 -17.81 -7.51 -13.49
CA ALA A 217 -18.10 -8.88 -13.08
C ALA A 217 -18.40 -8.91 -11.58
N LYS A 218 -19.55 -9.45 -11.17
CA LYS A 218 -19.91 -9.56 -9.76
C LYS A 218 -19.13 -10.71 -9.10
N ALA A 219 -18.27 -10.40 -8.13
CA ALA A 219 -17.59 -11.37 -7.30
C ALA A 219 -18.59 -12.07 -6.37
N PRO A 220 -18.61 -13.42 -6.32
CA PRO A 220 -19.48 -14.16 -5.42
C PRO A 220 -18.82 -14.38 -4.05
N VAL A 221 -19.66 -14.67 -3.05
CA VAL A 221 -19.24 -15.27 -1.77
C VAL A 221 -19.75 -16.70 -1.67
N ARG A 222 -19.08 -17.54 -0.87
CA ARG A 222 -19.47 -18.93 -0.63
C ARG A 222 -20.58 -19.03 0.41
N ASP A 223 -20.53 -18.18 1.45
CA ASP A 223 -21.55 -18.08 2.50
C ASP A 223 -22.29 -16.74 2.41
N SER A 224 -23.62 -16.77 2.32
CA SER A 224 -24.45 -15.57 2.26
C SER A 224 -24.41 -14.73 3.54
N ASN A 225 -24.00 -15.31 4.68
CA ASN A 225 -23.80 -14.62 5.95
C ASN A 225 -22.47 -13.84 6.01
N THR A 226 -21.69 -13.86 4.93
CA THR A 226 -20.48 -13.05 4.83
C THR A 226 -20.81 -11.57 5.04
N PRO A 227 -20.16 -10.88 5.99
CA PRO A 227 -20.47 -9.49 6.26
C PRO A 227 -20.10 -8.60 5.07
N ASP A 228 -20.88 -7.55 4.83
CA ASP A 228 -20.64 -6.53 3.80
C ASP A 228 -19.92 -5.28 4.34
N THR A 229 -19.38 -5.39 5.56
CA THR A 229 -18.69 -4.32 6.27
C THR A 229 -17.25 -4.17 5.77
N MET A 230 -16.75 -2.93 5.81
CA MET A 230 -15.37 -2.61 5.46
C MET A 230 -14.40 -3.56 6.18
N PHE A 231 -13.41 -4.08 5.45
CA PHE A 231 -12.48 -5.09 5.95
C PHE A 231 -11.72 -4.64 7.18
N ILE A 232 -11.35 -3.36 7.24
CA ILE A 232 -10.56 -2.77 8.31
C ILE A 232 -11.40 -2.12 9.43
N SER A 233 -12.74 -2.19 9.33
CA SER A 233 -13.62 -1.62 10.35
C SER A 233 -13.97 -2.64 11.41
N THR A 234 -14.02 -2.18 12.66
CA THR A 234 -14.35 -3.00 13.83
C THR A 234 -15.83 -2.94 14.20
N ALA A 235 -16.60 -2.04 13.59
CA ALA A 235 -18.01 -1.83 13.87
C ALA A 235 -18.85 -2.09 12.62
N ASN A 236 -20.02 -2.72 12.81
CA ASN A 236 -20.86 -3.11 11.67
C ASN A 236 -21.44 -1.91 10.90
N THR A 237 -21.61 -0.76 11.54
CA THR A 237 -22.09 0.47 10.90
C THR A 237 -21.67 1.68 11.72
N LEU A 238 -20.74 2.49 11.23
CA LEU A 238 -20.47 3.81 11.81
C LEU A 238 -20.31 4.83 10.68
N MET A 239 -21.44 5.29 10.17
CA MET A 239 -21.51 6.62 9.57
C MET A 239 -21.78 7.60 10.71
N LEU A 240 -20.73 8.10 11.37
CA LEU A 240 -20.86 8.99 12.53
C LEU A 240 -21.55 10.31 12.17
N ALA A 241 -21.41 10.76 10.92
CA ALA A 241 -22.19 11.82 10.31
C ALA A 241 -22.42 11.53 8.81
N PRO A 242 -23.52 12.04 8.21
CA PRO A 242 -23.81 11.83 6.80
C PRO A 242 -22.68 12.30 5.87
N SER A 243 -22.51 11.60 4.75
CA SER A 243 -21.66 12.06 3.65
C SER A 243 -22.17 13.42 3.14
N PRO A 244 -21.28 14.41 2.90
CA PRO A 244 -21.68 15.68 2.30
C PRO A 244 -22.18 15.54 0.85
N TYR A 245 -21.90 14.41 0.19
CA TYR A 245 -22.28 14.17 -1.21
C TYR A 245 -23.42 13.14 -1.36
N TRP A 246 -23.46 12.13 -0.47
CA TRP A 246 -24.37 10.99 -0.58
C TRP A 246 -25.37 10.91 0.58
N GLY A 247 -25.34 11.87 1.51
CA GLY A 247 -26.22 11.87 2.68
C GLY A 247 -26.01 10.62 3.54
N THR A 248 -27.12 9.99 3.93
CA THR A 248 -27.14 8.77 4.75
C THR A 248 -27.07 7.48 3.92
N GLU A 249 -26.97 7.57 2.59
CA GLU A 249 -26.86 6.40 1.73
C GLU A 249 -25.54 5.64 2.00
N ARG A 250 -25.65 4.34 2.28
CA ARG A 250 -24.50 3.45 2.40
C ARG A 250 -24.02 3.03 1.01
N VAL A 251 -23.15 3.81 0.39
CA VAL A 251 -22.64 3.56 -0.97
C VAL A 251 -21.57 2.46 -1.04
N TRP A 252 -20.87 2.17 0.06
CA TRP A 252 -19.90 1.07 0.12
C TRP A 252 -20.53 -0.18 0.74
N GLN A 253 -20.79 -1.17 -0.11
CA GLN A 253 -21.44 -2.44 0.24
C GLN A 253 -20.74 -3.57 -0.52
N SER A 254 -19.78 -4.22 0.13
CA SER A 254 -18.96 -5.26 -0.47
C SER A 254 -18.87 -6.44 0.49
N GLN A 255 -19.51 -7.56 0.15
CA GLN A 255 -19.34 -8.82 0.87
C GLN A 255 -18.01 -9.48 0.50
N ALA A 256 -17.62 -9.39 -0.77
CA ALA A 256 -16.42 -10.02 -1.29
C ALA A 256 -15.16 -9.23 -0.90
N SER A 257 -15.21 -7.90 -0.79
CA SER A 257 -14.06 -7.03 -0.45
C SER A 257 -12.80 -7.49 -1.20
N VAL A 258 -12.91 -7.53 -2.54
CA VAL A 258 -11.86 -8.04 -3.42
C VAL A 258 -10.65 -7.10 -3.45
N HIS A 259 -9.45 -7.64 -3.46
CA HIS A 259 -8.22 -6.84 -3.37
C HIS A 259 -7.08 -7.47 -4.18
N ASN A 260 -6.15 -6.62 -4.62
CA ASN A 260 -4.91 -6.95 -5.33
C ASN A 260 -5.07 -8.04 -6.41
N PRO A 261 -5.69 -7.72 -7.56
CA PRO A 261 -5.77 -8.65 -8.67
C PRO A 261 -4.35 -8.93 -9.22
N MET A 262 -4.06 -10.18 -9.58
CA MET A 262 -2.83 -10.58 -10.26
C MET A 262 -3.17 -11.57 -11.38
N PHE A 263 -2.51 -11.46 -12.52
CA PHE A 263 -2.60 -12.48 -13.56
C PHE A 263 -1.68 -13.66 -13.27
N ASP A 264 -2.14 -14.86 -13.60
CA ASP A 264 -1.26 -16.01 -13.81
C ASP A 264 -0.83 -16.15 -15.28
N GLU A 265 0.02 -17.14 -15.56
CA GLU A 265 0.57 -17.38 -16.89
C GLU A 265 -0.49 -17.81 -17.92
N LYS A 266 -1.68 -18.22 -17.45
CA LYS A 266 -2.81 -18.67 -18.28
C LYS A 266 -3.77 -17.53 -18.63
N GLY A 267 -3.54 -16.34 -18.07
CA GLY A 267 -4.41 -15.17 -18.22
C GLY A 267 -5.65 -15.21 -17.31
N ARG A 268 -5.63 -15.98 -16.23
CA ARG A 268 -6.66 -15.92 -15.18
C ARG A 268 -6.32 -14.83 -14.17
N VAL A 269 -7.34 -14.22 -13.58
CA VAL A 269 -7.21 -13.14 -12.60
C VAL A 269 -7.40 -13.72 -11.20
N TRP A 270 -6.33 -13.76 -10.43
CA TRP A 270 -6.30 -14.17 -9.03
C TRP A 270 -6.50 -12.95 -8.13
N LEU A 271 -7.34 -13.09 -7.12
CA LEU A 271 -7.77 -12.03 -6.22
C LEU A 271 -7.66 -12.54 -4.78
N THR A 272 -7.34 -11.65 -3.85
CA THR A 272 -7.79 -11.90 -2.47
C THR A 272 -9.25 -11.46 -2.35
N SER A 273 -10.07 -12.27 -1.69
CA SER A 273 -11.52 -12.08 -1.59
C SER A 273 -12.04 -12.70 -0.31
N ARG A 274 -12.87 -11.99 0.44
CA ARG A 274 -13.69 -12.58 1.49
C ARG A 274 -14.72 -13.50 0.83
N ILE A 275 -14.82 -14.74 1.31
CA ILE A 275 -15.79 -15.71 0.76
C ILE A 275 -16.73 -16.27 1.82
N ARG A 276 -16.38 -16.10 3.10
CA ARG A 276 -17.13 -16.58 4.27
C ARG A 276 -16.87 -15.69 5.50
N PRO A 277 -17.66 -15.82 6.59
CA PRO A 277 -17.33 -15.23 7.88
C PRO A 277 -15.96 -15.67 8.42
N PRO A 278 -15.37 -14.91 9.38
CA PRO A 278 -13.98 -15.10 9.77
C PRO A 278 -13.63 -16.42 10.45
N GLN A 279 -14.58 -17.15 11.02
CA GLN A 279 -14.32 -18.39 11.76
C GLN A 279 -13.79 -19.48 10.83
N ASN A 280 -12.61 -20.01 11.15
CA ASN A 280 -12.00 -21.05 10.34
C ASN A 280 -12.70 -22.41 10.49
N PRO A 281 -12.66 -23.25 9.44
CA PRO A 281 -13.05 -24.65 9.52
C PRO A 281 -12.12 -25.45 10.46
N THR A 282 -12.58 -26.62 10.87
CA THR A 282 -11.88 -27.47 11.86
C THR A 282 -10.48 -27.89 11.43
N PHE A 283 -10.24 -28.09 10.13
CA PHE A 283 -8.93 -28.50 9.62
C PHE A 283 -7.84 -27.42 9.76
N CYS A 284 -8.21 -26.16 10.04
CA CYS A 284 -7.25 -25.09 10.33
C CYS A 284 -6.86 -25.02 11.82
N LYS A 285 -7.63 -25.66 12.70
CA LYS A 285 -7.59 -25.48 14.14
C LYS A 285 -6.78 -26.56 14.84
N LYS A 286 -6.58 -26.37 16.14
CA LYS A 286 -5.89 -27.33 17.01
C LYS A 286 -6.59 -28.70 16.94
N GLY A 287 -5.79 -29.76 16.81
CA GLY A 287 -6.27 -31.14 16.65
C GLY A 287 -6.47 -31.59 15.19
N SER A 288 -6.17 -30.72 14.22
CA SER A 288 -6.15 -31.09 12.80
C SER A 288 -4.90 -31.88 12.41
N GLU A 289 -5.03 -32.72 11.38
CA GLU A 289 -3.92 -33.43 10.76
C GLU A 289 -3.15 -32.59 9.72
N HIS A 290 -3.65 -31.39 9.37
CA HIS A 290 -2.98 -30.50 8.42
C HIS A 290 -1.59 -30.09 8.96
N PRO A 291 -0.49 -30.23 8.18
CA PRO A 291 0.87 -29.99 8.66
C PRO A 291 1.08 -28.63 9.34
N SER A 292 0.58 -27.55 8.72
CA SER A 292 0.65 -26.22 9.33
C SER A 292 -0.21 -26.05 10.58
N ALA A 293 -1.37 -26.71 10.66
CA ALA A 293 -2.25 -26.59 11.82
C ALA A 293 -1.71 -27.34 13.05
N LYS A 294 -0.94 -28.41 12.84
CA LYS A 294 -0.23 -29.11 13.92
C LYS A 294 0.80 -28.21 14.60
N LEU A 295 1.47 -27.34 13.83
CA LEU A 295 2.54 -26.48 14.32
C LEU A 295 2.03 -25.10 14.76
N PHE A 296 1.05 -24.54 14.06
CA PHE A 296 0.52 -23.22 14.35
C PHE A 296 -0.97 -23.13 13.94
N PRO A 297 -1.91 -23.61 14.78
CA PRO A 297 -3.33 -23.60 14.44
C PRO A 297 -3.89 -22.17 14.38
N LEU A 298 -4.84 -21.95 13.46
CA LEU A 298 -5.47 -20.65 13.22
C LEU A 298 -6.98 -20.74 13.40
N GLU A 299 -7.51 -19.93 14.31
CA GLU A 299 -8.94 -19.90 14.62
C GLU A 299 -9.76 -19.08 13.62
N ARG A 300 -9.13 -18.12 12.93
CA ARG A 300 -9.82 -17.15 12.07
C ARG A 300 -8.99 -16.74 10.84
N ALA A 301 -9.68 -16.44 9.75
CA ALA A 301 -9.15 -15.82 8.54
C ALA A 301 -10.19 -14.83 7.97
N GLY A 302 -9.78 -13.58 7.70
CA GLY A 302 -10.70 -12.51 7.33
C GLY A 302 -11.00 -12.40 5.83
N ARG A 303 -9.98 -12.57 4.99
CA ARG A 303 -10.03 -12.50 3.52
C ARG A 303 -9.28 -13.72 2.98
N HIS A 304 -9.82 -14.34 1.94
CA HIS A 304 -9.38 -15.60 1.33
C HIS A 304 -8.99 -15.35 -0.13
N MET A 305 -9.23 -16.30 -1.04
CA MET A 305 -8.86 -16.13 -2.45
C MET A 305 -10.01 -16.43 -3.39
N ALA A 306 -9.98 -15.80 -4.57
CA ALA A 306 -10.84 -16.11 -5.69
C ALA A 306 -10.03 -16.08 -7.00
N VAL A 307 -10.43 -16.92 -7.96
CA VAL A 307 -9.88 -16.91 -9.32
C VAL A 307 -11.01 -16.63 -10.29
N TYR A 308 -10.88 -15.58 -11.08
CA TYR A 308 -11.76 -15.30 -12.21
C TYR A 308 -11.07 -15.74 -13.50
N ASP A 309 -11.73 -16.58 -14.29
CA ASP A 309 -11.28 -16.95 -15.63
C ASP A 309 -12.02 -16.09 -16.67
N PRO A 310 -11.35 -15.12 -17.33
CA PRO A 310 -11.97 -14.28 -18.36
C PRO A 310 -12.57 -15.05 -19.54
N LYS A 311 -12.04 -16.24 -19.87
CA LYS A 311 -12.49 -17.04 -21.01
C LYS A 311 -13.84 -17.68 -20.73
N THR A 312 -14.01 -18.23 -19.52
CA THR A 312 -15.24 -18.92 -19.11
C THR A 312 -16.20 -18.05 -18.31
N LYS A 313 -15.75 -16.88 -17.84
CA LYS A 313 -16.45 -15.96 -16.94
C LYS A 313 -16.86 -16.61 -15.63
N LYS A 314 -16.08 -17.58 -15.15
CA LYS A 314 -16.35 -18.33 -13.92
C LYS A 314 -15.43 -17.88 -12.79
N PHE A 315 -15.98 -17.86 -11.58
CA PHE A 315 -15.24 -17.70 -10.34
C PHE A 315 -15.01 -19.05 -9.66
N THR A 316 -13.79 -19.25 -9.17
CA THR A 316 -13.43 -20.34 -8.26
C THR A 316 -13.00 -19.72 -6.93
N LEU A 317 -13.77 -19.96 -5.88
CA LEU A 317 -13.49 -19.45 -4.52
C LEU A 317 -12.64 -20.46 -3.75
N ILE A 318 -11.60 -20.01 -3.07
CA ILE A 318 -10.61 -20.85 -2.39
C ILE A 318 -10.55 -20.45 -0.91
N ASP A 319 -10.86 -21.39 -0.02
CA ASP A 319 -10.93 -21.19 1.43
C ASP A 319 -9.56 -21.43 2.10
N THR A 320 -8.85 -20.35 2.38
CA THR A 320 -7.60 -20.35 3.14
C THR A 320 -7.81 -20.33 4.66
N CYS A 321 -6.92 -21.00 5.39
CA CYS A 321 -6.86 -20.95 6.86
C CYS A 321 -6.25 -19.66 7.41
N PHE A 322 -5.59 -18.86 6.58
CA PHE A 322 -4.93 -17.61 6.95
C PHE A 322 -5.58 -16.44 6.21
N SER A 323 -5.56 -15.26 6.84
CA SER A 323 -5.98 -14.00 6.19
C SER A 323 -5.01 -13.61 5.09
N THR A 324 -5.55 -13.06 4.00
CA THR A 324 -4.82 -12.69 2.79
C THR A 324 -4.99 -11.20 2.46
N HIS A 325 -4.04 -10.61 1.74
CA HIS A 325 -4.10 -9.21 1.30
C HIS A 325 -3.44 -9.01 -0.07
N HIS A 326 -2.12 -8.82 -0.12
CA HIS A 326 -1.38 -8.85 -1.38
C HIS A 326 -0.95 -10.29 -1.71
N LEU A 327 -0.87 -10.61 -3.00
CA LEU A 327 -0.45 -11.91 -3.51
C LEU A 327 0.65 -11.78 -4.55
N ILE A 328 1.57 -12.74 -4.58
CA ILE A 328 2.66 -12.79 -5.56
C ILE A 328 2.94 -14.22 -5.99
N PHE A 329 3.05 -14.44 -7.30
CA PHE A 329 3.47 -15.73 -7.84
C PHE A 329 4.98 -15.90 -7.73
N ALA A 330 5.41 -17.06 -7.23
CA ALA A 330 6.77 -17.51 -7.34
C ALA A 330 7.10 -17.98 -8.78
N GLU A 331 8.37 -17.88 -9.15
CA GLU A 331 8.95 -18.54 -10.32
C GLU A 331 9.55 -19.90 -9.91
N ASP A 332 8.72 -20.75 -9.29
CA ASP A 332 9.11 -22.08 -8.84
C ASP A 332 8.38 -23.20 -9.61
N ALA A 333 8.72 -24.45 -9.30
CA ALA A 333 8.14 -25.62 -9.98
C ALA A 333 6.61 -25.74 -9.80
N ASN A 334 6.01 -25.05 -8.83
CA ASN A 334 4.59 -25.15 -8.48
C ASN A 334 3.78 -23.90 -8.83
N ASN A 335 4.42 -22.85 -9.37
CA ASN A 335 3.83 -21.51 -9.46
C ASN A 335 3.21 -21.12 -8.10
N THR A 336 3.95 -21.36 -7.00
CA THR A 336 3.43 -21.15 -5.65
C THR A 336 2.97 -19.71 -5.49
N LEU A 337 1.74 -19.53 -5.01
CA LEU A 337 1.17 -18.21 -4.76
C LEU A 337 1.35 -17.87 -3.28
N TRP A 338 2.14 -16.84 -2.99
CA TRP A 338 2.44 -16.38 -1.64
C TRP A 338 1.58 -15.17 -1.28
N LEU A 339 1.12 -15.10 -0.02
CA LEU A 339 0.12 -14.12 0.40
C LEU A 339 0.51 -13.41 1.69
N SER A 340 0.36 -12.09 1.69
CA SER A 340 0.52 -11.25 2.87
C SER A 340 -0.76 -11.19 3.71
N ASN A 341 -0.69 -10.69 4.94
CA ASN A 341 -1.87 -10.60 5.84
C ASN A 341 -2.53 -9.21 5.83
N GLY A 342 -1.85 -8.19 5.30
CA GLY A 342 -2.38 -6.83 5.18
C GLY A 342 -2.17 -5.94 6.41
N GLY A 343 -1.50 -6.43 7.45
CA GLY A 343 -1.22 -5.65 8.66
C GLY A 343 -0.14 -6.28 9.52
N SER A 344 0.53 -5.46 10.33
CA SER A 344 1.69 -5.86 11.14
C SER A 344 1.38 -6.87 12.24
N ALA A 345 0.11 -6.99 12.65
CA ALA A 345 -0.34 -7.98 13.62
C ALA A 345 -0.43 -9.43 13.07
N GLY A 346 -0.18 -9.63 11.77
CA GLY A 346 -0.15 -10.97 11.18
C GLY A 346 0.94 -11.84 11.80
N SER A 347 0.60 -13.10 12.08
CA SER A 347 1.49 -14.05 12.77
C SER A 347 2.06 -15.13 11.85
N VAL A 348 1.60 -15.21 10.61
CA VAL A 348 1.98 -16.27 9.66
C VAL A 348 2.15 -15.76 8.24
N LEU A 349 3.05 -16.38 7.48
CA LEU A 349 3.11 -16.28 6.03
C LEU A 349 2.40 -17.49 5.42
N GLY A 350 1.45 -17.25 4.50
CA GLY A 350 0.66 -18.30 3.86
C GLY A 350 0.94 -18.43 2.37
N TRP A 351 0.67 -19.62 1.82
CA TRP A 351 0.80 -19.91 0.40
C TRP A 351 -0.24 -20.91 -0.12
N LEU A 352 -0.36 -20.96 -1.45
CA LEU A 352 -1.11 -21.95 -2.20
C LEU A 352 -0.23 -22.55 -3.31
N ASN A 353 -0.12 -23.87 -3.36
CA ASN A 353 0.40 -24.62 -4.49
C ASN A 353 -0.64 -24.62 -5.61
N THR A 354 -0.47 -23.74 -6.59
CA THR A 354 -1.46 -23.52 -7.64
C THR A 354 -1.55 -24.70 -8.61
N LYS A 355 -0.44 -25.41 -8.87
CA LYS A 355 -0.47 -26.65 -9.67
C LYS A 355 -1.26 -27.77 -9.01
N MET A 356 -1.07 -27.98 -7.71
CA MET A 356 -1.86 -28.97 -6.94
C MET A 356 -3.34 -28.61 -6.96
N PHE A 357 -3.65 -27.33 -6.77
CA PHE A 357 -5.02 -26.85 -6.79
C PHE A 357 -5.66 -27.04 -8.16
N ASP A 358 -4.98 -26.66 -9.24
CA ASP A 358 -5.46 -26.84 -10.61
C ASP A 358 -5.68 -28.32 -10.96
N ALA A 359 -4.83 -29.22 -10.45
CA ALA A 359 -4.91 -30.65 -10.74
C ALA A 359 -6.02 -31.37 -9.97
N THR A 360 -6.34 -30.91 -8.75
CA THR A 360 -7.18 -31.67 -7.81
C THR A 360 -8.47 -30.95 -7.37
N GLY A 361 -8.49 -29.62 -7.44
CA GLY A 361 -9.51 -28.79 -6.81
C GLY A 361 -9.50 -28.81 -5.27
N ASP A 362 -8.53 -29.48 -4.64
CA ASP A 362 -8.45 -29.65 -3.20
C ASP A 362 -7.73 -28.47 -2.55
N GLU A 363 -8.51 -27.48 -2.11
CA GLU A 363 -8.01 -26.29 -1.43
C GLU A 363 -7.30 -26.59 -0.11
N GLN A 364 -7.67 -27.67 0.60
CA GLN A 364 -7.06 -28.01 1.89
C GLN A 364 -5.66 -28.57 1.71
N LYS A 365 -5.47 -29.46 0.74
CA LYS A 365 -4.15 -30.04 0.43
C LYS A 365 -3.22 -29.08 -0.29
N SER A 366 -3.77 -28.08 -0.97
CA SER A 366 -2.99 -27.16 -1.80
C SER A 366 -2.42 -25.99 -1.00
N GLN A 367 -2.84 -25.77 0.24
CA GLN A 367 -2.42 -24.60 1.02
C GLN A 367 -1.47 -24.95 2.17
N GLY A 368 -0.78 -23.94 2.67
CA GLY A 368 0.00 -24.04 3.90
C GLY A 368 0.35 -22.67 4.46
N TRP A 369 0.81 -22.66 5.70
CA TRP A 369 1.32 -21.47 6.36
C TRP A 369 2.44 -21.80 7.35
N THR A 370 3.23 -20.79 7.70
CA THR A 370 4.31 -20.87 8.68
C THR A 370 4.34 -19.62 9.55
N ALA A 371 4.70 -19.77 10.83
CA ALA A 371 5.02 -18.65 11.70
C ALA A 371 6.35 -17.99 11.30
N PHE A 372 6.54 -16.72 11.67
CA PHE A 372 7.81 -16.01 11.51
C PHE A 372 8.75 -16.34 12.66
N ILE A 373 9.81 -17.11 12.38
CA ILE A 373 10.77 -17.61 13.38
C ILE A 373 12.16 -17.06 13.05
N LEU A 374 12.75 -16.30 13.97
CA LEU A 374 14.15 -15.88 13.89
C LEU A 374 15.04 -16.99 14.44
N ASP A 375 16.08 -17.34 13.69
CA ASP A 375 17.17 -18.23 14.12
C ASP A 375 18.06 -17.51 15.14
N THR A 376 17.56 -17.31 16.36
CA THR A 376 18.29 -16.56 17.40
C THR A 376 19.38 -17.37 18.07
N ASN A 377 19.35 -18.71 17.96
CA ASN A 377 20.44 -19.57 18.44
C ASN A 377 21.59 -19.67 17.42
N GLY A 378 21.34 -19.32 16.15
CA GLY A 378 22.33 -19.13 15.09
C GLY A 378 22.78 -20.41 14.39
N ASN A 379 22.06 -21.53 14.54
CA ASN A 379 22.50 -22.83 14.03
C ASN A 379 22.06 -23.13 12.58
N GLY A 380 21.29 -22.22 11.96
CA GLY A 380 20.81 -22.33 10.59
C GLY A 380 19.64 -23.29 10.39
N LYS A 381 18.98 -23.74 11.46
CA LYS A 381 17.82 -24.63 11.44
C LYS A 381 16.74 -24.07 12.32
N ARG A 382 15.49 -24.35 11.96
CA ARG A 382 14.36 -24.03 12.82
C ARG A 382 14.25 -25.06 13.94
N ASP A 383 14.32 -24.58 15.17
CA ASP A 383 14.20 -25.37 16.39
C ASP A 383 12.95 -25.00 17.20
N ASP A 384 12.88 -25.54 18.42
CA ASP A 384 12.00 -25.01 19.45
C ASP A 384 12.26 -23.51 19.63
N TYR A 385 11.19 -22.73 19.77
CA TYR A 385 11.26 -21.29 19.88
C TYR A 385 10.57 -20.76 21.14
N VAL A 386 10.98 -19.57 21.56
CA VAL A 386 10.25 -18.75 22.54
C VAL A 386 9.21 -17.86 21.86
N GLU A 387 8.16 -17.52 22.59
CA GLU A 387 7.09 -16.64 22.09
C GLU A 387 7.56 -15.16 22.04
N PRO A 388 6.88 -14.27 21.27
CA PRO A 388 7.34 -12.89 21.05
C PRO A 388 7.56 -12.07 22.33
N ASP A 389 6.69 -12.28 23.32
CA ASP A 389 6.69 -11.60 24.63
C ASP A 389 7.71 -12.20 25.62
N GLN A 390 8.34 -13.31 25.27
CA GLN A 390 9.35 -13.97 26.10
C GLN A 390 10.77 -13.46 25.77
N PRO A 391 11.69 -13.43 26.74
CA PRO A 391 13.09 -13.09 26.47
C PRO A 391 13.73 -14.10 25.52
N VAL A 392 14.77 -13.68 24.79
CA VAL A 392 15.57 -14.58 23.95
C VAL A 392 16.22 -15.64 24.83
N ASP A 393 16.09 -16.90 24.44
CA ASP A 393 16.80 -18.05 25.03
C ASP A 393 17.93 -18.46 24.08
N PRO A 394 19.21 -18.45 24.50
CA PRO A 394 20.35 -18.77 23.64
C PRO A 394 20.32 -20.17 23.02
N THR A 395 19.49 -21.09 23.56
CA THR A 395 19.34 -22.46 23.05
C THR A 395 18.18 -22.62 22.09
N LYS A 396 17.39 -21.57 21.87
CA LYS A 396 16.14 -21.60 21.11
C LYS A 396 16.06 -20.49 20.08
N ASP A 397 15.17 -20.70 19.13
CA ASP A 397 14.73 -19.67 18.21
C ASP A 397 13.76 -18.69 18.88
N LYS A 398 13.41 -17.62 18.16
CA LYS A 398 12.41 -16.66 18.63
C LYS A 398 11.33 -16.42 17.58
N ARG A 399 10.08 -16.64 17.96
CA ARG A 399 8.95 -16.22 17.15
C ARG A 399 8.79 -14.69 17.22
N ILE A 400 8.47 -14.09 16.09
CA ILE A 400 8.10 -12.68 15.99
C ILE A 400 6.69 -12.50 15.42
N VAL A 401 6.12 -11.32 15.62
CA VAL A 401 4.89 -10.87 14.95
C VAL A 401 5.30 -9.81 13.95
N ALA A 402 5.28 -10.19 12.68
CA ALA A 402 5.83 -9.40 11.60
C ALA A 402 4.99 -9.56 10.33
N GLY A 403 3.68 -9.43 10.48
CA GLY A 403 2.73 -9.62 9.39
C GLY A 403 3.06 -8.75 8.18
N TYR A 404 3.06 -9.36 7.01
CA TYR A 404 3.41 -8.67 5.77
C TYR A 404 2.27 -7.77 5.31
N TYR A 405 2.65 -6.59 4.84
CA TYR A 405 1.80 -5.75 4.02
C TYR A 405 2.11 -5.94 2.54
N GLY A 406 3.19 -5.36 2.02
CA GLY A 406 3.71 -5.69 0.70
C GLY A 406 4.39 -7.04 0.70
N ILE A 407 4.44 -7.71 -0.45
CA ILE A 407 5.05 -9.04 -0.59
C ILE A 407 5.72 -9.19 -1.95
N GLY A 408 6.90 -9.80 -1.96
CA GLY A 408 7.68 -10.07 -3.17
C GLY A 408 8.39 -11.41 -3.10
N PHE A 409 8.54 -12.06 -4.26
CA PHE A 409 9.32 -13.28 -4.42
C PHE A 409 10.71 -12.92 -4.97
N ASN A 410 11.78 -13.41 -4.32
CA ASN A 410 13.14 -13.23 -4.81
C ASN A 410 13.53 -14.37 -5.77
N PRO A 411 13.67 -14.12 -7.08
CA PRO A 411 14.06 -15.17 -8.02
C PRO A 411 15.50 -15.65 -7.84
N MET A 412 16.34 -14.92 -7.09
CA MET A 412 17.75 -15.28 -6.90
C MET A 412 17.94 -16.45 -5.93
N ASP A 413 17.06 -16.60 -4.93
CA ASP A 413 17.22 -17.60 -3.86
C ASP A 413 15.91 -18.23 -3.38
N GLY A 414 14.77 -17.87 -3.99
CA GLY A 414 13.45 -18.39 -3.64
C GLY A 414 12.88 -17.85 -2.32
N SER A 415 13.54 -16.86 -1.70
CA SER A 415 13.03 -16.25 -0.47
C SER A 415 11.84 -15.32 -0.72
N ILE A 416 11.01 -15.19 0.29
CA ILE A 416 9.83 -14.30 0.28
C ILE A 416 10.15 -13.10 1.13
N TRP A 417 9.92 -11.91 0.58
CA TRP A 417 10.13 -10.64 1.27
C TRP A 417 8.80 -9.95 1.52
N GLY A 418 8.71 -9.24 2.63
CA GLY A 418 7.57 -8.38 2.90
C GLY A 418 7.90 -7.19 3.78
N SER A 419 7.10 -6.14 3.67
CA SER A 419 7.19 -4.96 4.51
C SER A 419 6.28 -5.07 5.73
N VAL A 420 6.73 -4.51 6.86
CA VAL A 420 5.99 -4.51 8.13
C VAL A 420 5.56 -3.09 8.48
N LEU A 421 4.24 -2.86 8.55
CA LEU A 421 3.66 -1.56 8.92
C LEU A 421 3.80 -1.31 10.42
N SER A 422 4.91 -0.72 10.83
CA SER A 422 5.12 -0.22 12.18
C SER A 422 6.05 0.98 12.17
N PHE A 423 6.21 1.64 13.32
CA PHE A 423 7.21 2.67 13.50
C PHE A 423 8.42 2.10 14.28
N PRO A 424 9.66 2.16 13.75
CA PRO A 424 10.02 2.71 12.44
C PRO A 424 9.72 1.76 11.27
N GLY A 425 9.37 0.51 11.54
CA GLY A 425 9.03 -0.49 10.52
C GLY A 425 10.23 -1.29 10.05
N ALA A 426 9.96 -2.29 9.21
CA ALA A 426 10.99 -3.22 8.75
C ALA A 426 10.65 -3.81 7.38
N VAL A 427 11.65 -4.45 6.77
CA VAL A 427 11.45 -5.53 5.79
C VAL A 427 11.84 -6.85 6.43
N VAL A 428 11.15 -7.92 6.06
CA VAL A 428 11.37 -9.26 6.58
C VAL A 428 11.56 -10.19 5.40
N ARG A 429 12.55 -11.07 5.51
CA ARG A 429 12.81 -12.16 4.57
C ARG A 429 12.39 -13.47 5.22
N VAL A 430 11.77 -14.37 4.47
CA VAL A 430 11.53 -15.76 4.87
C VAL A 430 12.20 -16.68 3.85
N SER A 431 13.11 -17.53 4.32
CA SER A 431 13.56 -18.72 3.60
C SER A 431 12.53 -19.84 3.84
N PRO A 432 11.80 -20.32 2.83
CA PRO A 432 10.79 -21.36 3.04
C PRO A 432 11.37 -22.69 3.52
N GLY A 433 12.53 -23.11 3.00
CA GLY A 433 13.05 -24.46 3.23
C GLY A 433 12.22 -25.55 2.53
N ASP A 434 12.58 -26.83 2.75
CA ASP A 434 11.98 -27.96 2.03
C ASP A 434 10.58 -28.33 2.56
N ASN A 435 10.29 -27.99 3.81
CA ASN A 435 8.99 -28.19 4.45
C ASN A 435 8.61 -26.91 5.21
N PRO A 436 8.08 -25.89 4.53
CA PRO A 436 7.96 -24.55 5.09
C PRO A 436 7.24 -24.44 6.44
N PRO A 437 6.16 -25.21 6.74
CA PRO A 437 5.55 -25.18 8.06
C PRO A 437 6.53 -25.41 9.22
N ALA A 438 7.53 -26.29 9.03
CA ALA A 438 8.46 -26.75 10.06
C ALA A 438 9.88 -26.20 9.92
N THR A 439 10.28 -25.76 8.72
CA THR A 439 11.69 -25.44 8.41
C THR A 439 11.92 -23.98 8.05
N ALA A 440 10.85 -23.20 7.82
CA ALA A 440 11.01 -21.81 7.41
C ALA A 440 11.64 -20.96 8.52
N LEU A 441 12.63 -20.17 8.14
CA LEU A 441 13.33 -19.19 8.98
C LEU A 441 13.16 -17.79 8.42
N ALA A 442 13.00 -16.83 9.32
CA ALA A 442 12.84 -15.42 9.03
C ALA A 442 14.10 -14.63 9.40
N GLU A 443 14.30 -13.52 8.70
CA GLU A 443 15.25 -12.47 9.03
C GLU A 443 14.48 -11.14 9.02
N ILE A 444 14.79 -10.24 9.96
CA ILE A 444 14.13 -8.94 10.06
C ILE A 444 15.17 -7.81 10.00
N TYR A 445 14.88 -6.79 9.20
CA TYR A 445 15.72 -5.63 8.97
C TYR A 445 14.91 -4.36 9.22
N GLU A 446 15.18 -3.71 10.35
CA GLU A 446 14.50 -2.48 10.75
C GLU A 446 14.95 -1.31 9.87
N VAL A 447 14.01 -0.45 9.46
CA VAL A 447 14.33 0.81 8.78
C VAL A 447 15.18 1.66 9.74
N PRO A 448 16.33 2.22 9.31
CA PRO A 448 17.21 2.92 10.22
C PRO A 448 16.52 4.15 10.84
N TRP A 449 16.36 4.11 12.17
CA TRP A 449 15.76 5.19 12.94
C TRP A 449 16.56 5.44 14.22
N ASN A 450 17.11 6.64 14.35
CA ASN A 450 18.11 6.98 15.36
C ASN A 450 19.28 5.99 15.37
N GLU A 451 19.69 5.51 14.18
CA GLU A 451 20.79 4.57 14.01
C GLU A 451 22.06 5.32 13.58
N PRO A 452 23.06 5.47 14.48
CA PRO A 452 24.25 6.27 14.20
C PRO A 452 25.11 5.74 13.05
N LYS A 453 24.99 4.45 12.71
CA LYS A 453 25.73 3.84 11.60
C LYS A 453 25.06 4.05 10.24
N ALA A 454 23.82 4.51 10.21
CA ALA A 454 23.09 4.77 8.97
C ALA A 454 23.40 6.19 8.45
N VAL A 455 23.58 6.31 7.13
CA VAL A 455 23.83 7.60 6.47
C VAL A 455 22.59 8.49 6.53
N VAL A 456 21.42 7.91 6.34
CA VAL A 456 20.11 8.58 6.40
C VAL A 456 19.18 7.75 7.26
N ASN A 457 18.39 8.42 8.09
CA ASN A 457 17.36 7.80 8.91
C ASN A 457 15.97 8.03 8.28
N GLY A 458 15.07 7.07 8.47
CA GLY A 458 13.71 7.11 7.95
C GLY A 458 12.77 6.23 8.76
N TYR A 459 11.53 6.12 8.31
CA TYR A 459 10.51 5.37 9.03
C TYR A 459 9.26 5.16 8.19
N GLY A 460 8.47 4.17 8.59
CA GLY A 460 7.12 3.94 8.13
C GLY A 460 7.03 3.38 6.71
N PRO A 461 7.55 2.17 6.46
CA PRO A 461 7.39 1.50 5.18
C PRO A 461 5.92 1.21 4.88
N ARG A 462 5.59 1.07 3.60
CA ARG A 462 4.29 0.54 3.14
C ARG A 462 4.43 -0.47 2.01
N GLY A 463 3.84 -0.24 0.84
CA GLY A 463 3.82 -1.20 -0.25
C GLY A 463 5.20 -1.34 -0.87
N MET A 464 5.74 -2.55 -0.89
CA MET A 464 7.10 -2.81 -1.35
C MET A 464 7.10 -3.73 -2.56
N ASP A 465 8.21 -3.73 -3.27
CA ASP A 465 8.48 -4.71 -4.31
C ASP A 465 9.96 -5.07 -4.34
N ILE A 466 10.33 -6.13 -5.06
CA ILE A 466 11.69 -6.63 -5.15
C ILE A 466 12.13 -6.65 -6.62
N ASP A 467 13.38 -6.27 -6.86
CA ASP A 467 13.99 -6.38 -8.18
C ASP A 467 14.55 -7.79 -8.45
N ARG A 468 14.92 -8.08 -9.71
CA ARG A 468 15.49 -9.40 -10.05
C ARG A 468 16.92 -9.61 -9.55
N ASN A 469 17.53 -8.62 -8.88
CA ASN A 469 18.82 -8.75 -8.20
C ASN A 469 18.66 -9.06 -6.71
N GLY A 470 17.42 -9.15 -6.20
CA GLY A 470 17.11 -9.39 -4.80
C GLY A 470 17.17 -8.14 -3.91
N VAL A 471 17.10 -6.93 -4.49
CA VAL A 471 17.02 -5.67 -3.75
C VAL A 471 15.56 -5.32 -3.50
N VAL A 472 15.20 -5.09 -2.24
CA VAL A 472 13.86 -4.66 -1.85
C VAL A 472 13.75 -3.15 -1.99
N TRP A 473 12.67 -2.68 -2.60
CA TRP A 473 12.34 -1.28 -2.78
C TRP A 473 11.04 -0.94 -2.05
N VAL A 474 11.05 0.11 -1.24
CA VAL A 474 9.92 0.45 -0.37
C VAL A 474 9.82 1.97 -0.17
N PRO A 475 8.62 2.57 -0.28
CA PRO A 475 8.41 3.96 0.06
C PRO A 475 8.26 4.09 1.58
N LEU A 476 8.82 5.14 2.14
CA LEU A 476 8.79 5.44 3.56
C LEU A 476 7.91 6.67 3.85
N ALA A 477 7.18 6.63 4.96
CA ALA A 477 6.41 7.76 5.49
C ALA A 477 7.30 8.97 5.80
N SER A 478 8.62 8.77 6.01
CA SER A 478 9.60 9.85 6.08
C SER A 478 9.81 10.61 4.75
N GLY A 479 9.15 10.21 3.65
CA GLY A 479 9.26 10.87 2.35
C GLY A 479 10.51 10.45 1.58
N HIS A 480 10.88 9.17 1.68
CA HIS A 480 12.00 8.60 0.94
C HIS A 480 11.55 7.39 0.13
N LEU A 481 12.15 7.20 -1.05
CA LEU A 481 12.32 5.88 -1.62
C LEU A 481 13.48 5.19 -0.91
N ALA A 482 13.27 4.00 -0.38
CA ALA A 482 14.31 3.22 0.26
C ALA A 482 14.58 1.93 -0.52
N SER A 483 15.87 1.57 -0.62
CA SER A 483 16.31 0.24 -1.04
C SER A 483 16.96 -0.50 0.12
N PHE A 484 16.71 -1.80 0.24
CA PHE A 484 17.44 -2.71 1.12
C PHE A 484 18.13 -3.80 0.31
N ASP A 485 19.46 -3.86 0.40
CA ASP A 485 20.30 -4.86 -0.24
C ASP A 485 21.01 -5.72 0.81
N ARG A 486 20.47 -6.93 1.03
CA ARG A 486 20.99 -7.92 1.99
C ARG A 486 22.47 -8.25 1.76
N ARG A 487 22.99 -8.13 0.53
CA ARG A 487 24.38 -8.46 0.20
C ARG A 487 25.38 -7.46 0.78
N LYS A 488 24.91 -6.28 1.19
CA LYS A 488 25.76 -5.26 1.84
C LYS A 488 25.94 -5.49 3.33
N CYS A 489 25.14 -6.36 3.94
CA CYS A 489 25.25 -6.69 5.36
C CYS A 489 26.61 -7.31 5.69
N LYS A 490 27.31 -6.75 6.67
CA LYS A 490 28.63 -7.16 7.13
C LYS A 490 28.59 -7.99 8.40
N GLY A 491 27.54 -7.80 9.21
CA GLY A 491 27.29 -8.57 10.43
C GLY A 491 26.66 -9.94 10.17
N PRO A 492 26.54 -10.78 11.21
CA PRO A 492 25.78 -12.02 11.13
C PRO A 492 24.30 -11.74 10.83
N LEU A 493 23.66 -12.62 10.07
CA LEU A 493 22.27 -12.51 9.62
C LEU A 493 21.31 -13.36 10.46
N ASN A 494 21.86 -14.11 11.41
CA ASN A 494 21.17 -14.90 12.43
C ASN A 494 21.93 -14.76 13.76
N GLY A 495 21.43 -15.42 14.80
CA GLY A 495 21.96 -15.35 16.16
C GLY A 495 21.34 -14.24 17.01
N PRO A 496 21.81 -14.07 18.26
CA PRO A 496 21.12 -13.30 19.29
C PRO A 496 21.08 -11.79 19.03
N THR A 497 21.92 -11.29 18.13
CA THR A 497 21.99 -9.87 17.76
C THR A 497 21.34 -9.56 16.42
N ALA A 498 20.95 -10.56 15.64
CA ALA A 498 20.35 -10.40 14.31
C ALA A 498 18.82 -10.16 14.39
N THR A 499 18.40 -9.18 15.19
CA THR A 499 17.00 -9.00 15.61
C THR A 499 16.36 -7.71 15.08
N GLY A 500 16.87 -7.17 13.97
CA GLY A 500 16.33 -5.95 13.32
C GLY A 500 17.42 -4.95 12.91
N LYS A 501 18.19 -4.42 13.86
CA LYS A 501 19.10 -3.27 13.64
C LYS A 501 20.50 -3.64 13.16
N HIS A 502 20.77 -4.91 12.91
CA HIS A 502 22.12 -5.44 12.72
C HIS A 502 22.74 -5.16 11.34
N CYS A 503 21.94 -4.72 10.36
CA CYS A 503 22.40 -4.39 9.01
C CYS A 503 21.94 -2.99 8.54
N PRO A 504 22.39 -1.90 9.18
CA PRO A 504 22.11 -0.55 8.71
C PRO A 504 22.72 -0.25 7.34
N GLU A 505 23.85 -0.88 7.00
CA GLU A 505 24.55 -0.73 5.72
C GLU A 505 23.81 -1.34 4.52
N GLY A 506 22.80 -2.18 4.77
CA GLY A 506 21.91 -2.69 3.74
C GLY A 506 20.98 -1.62 3.18
N TRP A 507 20.72 -0.56 3.95
CA TRP A 507 19.76 0.48 3.60
C TRP A 507 20.38 1.62 2.79
N THR A 508 19.63 2.12 1.82
CA THR A 508 19.88 3.40 1.13
C THR A 508 18.56 4.13 1.00
N LEU A 509 18.48 5.37 1.49
CA LEU A 509 17.27 6.18 1.52
C LEU A 509 17.50 7.44 0.71
N LEU A 510 16.58 7.73 -0.21
CA LEU A 510 16.63 8.86 -1.13
C LEU A 510 15.35 9.68 -0.99
N PRO A 511 15.43 10.98 -0.68
CA PRO A 511 14.24 11.82 -0.61
C PRO A 511 13.46 11.80 -1.92
N PHE A 512 12.14 11.64 -1.84
CA PHE A 512 11.28 11.86 -3.00
C PHE A 512 11.35 13.33 -3.45
N PRO A 513 11.17 13.63 -4.74
CA PRO A 513 11.05 15.00 -5.22
C PRO A 513 9.94 15.79 -4.49
N GLY A 514 10.12 17.10 -4.40
CA GLY A 514 9.15 18.00 -3.78
C GLY A 514 9.60 18.53 -2.40
N PRO A 515 8.76 19.37 -1.77
CA PRO A 515 9.12 20.06 -0.53
C PRO A 515 9.08 19.13 0.68
N GLN A 516 9.81 19.53 1.73
CA GLN A 516 9.57 19.09 3.11
C GLN A 516 8.59 20.06 3.80
N PHE A 517 7.98 19.66 4.93
CA PHE A 517 7.21 20.59 5.76
C PHE A 517 8.10 21.74 6.24
N ASP A 518 7.57 22.96 6.23
CA ASP A 518 8.37 24.19 6.42
C ASP A 518 9.20 24.20 7.73
N ASN A 519 8.70 23.57 8.80
CA ASN A 519 9.38 23.52 10.10
C ASN A 519 10.01 22.15 10.45
N VAL A 520 10.18 21.25 9.47
CA VAL A 520 10.88 19.97 9.66
C VAL A 520 12.25 20.03 9.00
N SER A 521 13.30 19.85 9.80
CA SER A 521 14.70 19.85 9.32
C SER A 521 15.25 18.46 8.98
N ASP A 522 14.53 17.39 9.36
CA ASP A 522 14.94 16.02 9.03
C ASP A 522 14.82 15.78 7.51
N SER A 523 15.75 14.98 6.97
CA SER A 523 15.76 14.58 5.56
C SER A 523 14.43 13.96 5.12
N GLY A 524 14.12 14.10 3.83
CA GLY A 524 12.92 13.55 3.20
C GLY A 524 12.06 14.64 2.58
N SER A 525 10.85 14.26 2.18
CA SER A 525 9.85 15.19 1.67
C SER A 525 8.47 14.93 2.29
N VAL A 526 7.52 15.79 1.97
CA VAL A 526 6.10 15.63 2.35
C VAL A 526 5.45 14.44 1.63
N GLN A 527 6.09 13.92 0.57
CA GLN A 527 5.57 12.80 -0.19
C GLN A 527 5.28 11.58 0.69
N ALA A 528 4.20 10.88 0.39
CA ALA A 528 3.68 9.76 1.15
C ALA A 528 3.12 8.71 0.19
N SER A 529 4.03 8.07 -0.57
CA SER A 529 3.67 7.09 -1.60
C SER A 529 3.08 5.82 -0.97
N TYR A 530 2.02 5.29 -1.58
CA TYR A 530 1.33 4.09 -1.07
C TYR A 530 2.14 2.82 -1.32
N TYR A 531 2.68 2.69 -2.52
CA TYR A 531 3.31 1.49 -3.03
C TYR A 531 4.51 1.84 -3.93
N THR A 532 5.55 1.01 -3.89
CA THR A 532 6.61 0.97 -4.90
C THR A 532 6.53 -0.35 -5.65
N TRP A 533 6.62 -0.32 -6.97
CA TRP A 533 6.72 -1.50 -7.84
C TRP A 533 7.98 -1.41 -8.69
N VAL A 534 8.51 -2.53 -9.16
CA VAL A 534 9.73 -2.60 -9.97
C VAL A 534 9.39 -3.07 -11.38
N ASP A 535 9.77 -2.28 -12.37
CA ASP A 535 9.82 -2.72 -13.76
C ASP A 535 11.00 -3.67 -13.95
N GLN A 536 10.76 -4.94 -13.69
CA GLN A 536 11.77 -6.00 -13.81
C GLN A 536 12.19 -6.28 -15.26
N HIS A 537 11.39 -5.84 -16.24
CA HIS A 537 11.47 -6.31 -17.62
C HIS A 537 11.70 -5.21 -18.65
N ASP A 538 11.86 -3.96 -18.23
CA ASP A 538 12.03 -2.79 -19.11
C ASP A 538 10.78 -2.56 -19.98
N ILE A 539 9.60 -2.71 -19.38
CA ILE A 539 8.31 -2.45 -20.03
C ILE A 539 8.18 -0.96 -20.38
N PHE A 540 8.72 -0.07 -19.53
CA PHE A 540 8.66 1.38 -19.71
C PHE A 540 9.79 1.95 -20.59
N GLY A 541 10.77 1.13 -21.00
CA GLY A 541 11.92 1.59 -21.79
C GLY A 541 12.91 2.45 -21.01
N LEU A 542 12.89 2.39 -19.67
CA LEU A 542 13.80 3.12 -18.76
C LEU A 542 14.95 2.25 -18.24
N GLY A 543 15.00 0.98 -18.64
CA GLY A 543 15.92 -0.03 -18.14
C GLY A 543 15.22 -1.12 -17.33
N LYS A 544 15.93 -2.25 -17.15
CA LYS A 544 15.46 -3.34 -16.28
C LYS A 544 15.69 -2.98 -14.81
N ASN A 545 14.84 -3.51 -13.95
CA ASN A 545 14.89 -3.34 -12.50
C ASN A 545 14.76 -1.87 -12.06
N VAL A 546 13.99 -1.06 -12.80
CA VAL A 546 13.71 0.32 -12.42
C VAL A 546 12.56 0.35 -11.40
N PRO A 547 12.78 0.81 -10.16
CA PRO A 547 11.70 0.97 -9.21
C PRO A 547 10.92 2.26 -9.49
N PHE A 548 9.61 2.15 -9.34
CA PHE A 548 8.64 3.22 -9.49
C PHE A 548 7.85 3.39 -8.19
N ALA A 549 7.67 4.63 -7.74
CA ALA A 549 6.76 4.97 -6.67
C ALA A 549 5.54 5.74 -7.21
N THR A 550 4.36 5.48 -6.65
CA THR A 550 3.17 6.27 -6.95
C THR A 550 3.13 7.53 -6.08
N GLY A 551 3.25 8.69 -6.73
CA GLY A 551 3.27 10.01 -6.12
C GLY A 551 1.91 10.46 -5.59
N ASN A 552 1.46 9.89 -4.46
CA ASN A 552 0.14 10.19 -3.86
C ASN A 552 -0.15 11.70 -3.66
N LEU A 553 0.86 12.53 -3.36
CA LEU A 553 0.66 13.97 -3.15
C LEU A 553 1.23 14.82 -4.30
N SER A 554 2.20 14.29 -5.04
CA SER A 554 2.83 14.92 -6.19
C SER A 554 2.05 14.75 -7.50
N ASP A 555 1.00 13.91 -7.53
CA ASP A 555 0.23 13.56 -8.74
C ASP A 555 1.13 13.01 -9.86
N SER A 556 2.13 12.22 -9.48
CA SER A 556 3.21 11.75 -10.37
C SER A 556 3.39 10.23 -10.31
N LEU A 557 4.08 9.70 -11.33
CA LEU A 557 4.71 8.39 -11.29
C LEU A 557 6.23 8.62 -11.27
N GLU A 558 6.90 8.23 -10.20
CA GLU A 558 8.29 8.60 -9.92
C GLU A 558 9.20 7.39 -10.16
N ALA A 559 10.04 7.44 -11.19
CA ALA A 559 10.99 6.37 -11.54
C ALA A 559 12.38 6.71 -11.02
N PHE A 560 13.09 5.74 -10.45
CA PHE A 560 14.49 5.90 -10.06
C PHE A 560 15.41 5.35 -11.14
N VAL A 561 16.12 6.23 -11.83
CA VAL A 561 16.95 5.87 -13.00
C VAL A 561 18.31 6.54 -12.89
N ASP A 562 19.38 5.79 -13.14
CA ASP A 562 20.77 6.30 -13.10
C ASP A 562 21.13 7.06 -11.82
N GLY A 563 20.56 6.63 -10.68
CA GLY A 563 20.81 7.23 -9.38
C GLY A 563 19.99 8.50 -9.08
N LYS A 564 18.92 8.78 -9.83
CA LYS A 564 18.11 10.00 -9.73
C LYS A 564 16.62 9.73 -9.63
#